data_AF-A0A969NZ69-F1
#
_entry.id   AF-A0A969NZ69-F1
#
_cell.length_a   1.000
_cell.length_b   1.000
_cell.length_c   1.000
_cell.angle_alpha   90.00
_cell.angle_beta   90.00
_cell.angle_gamma   90.00
#
_symmetry.space_group_name_H-M   'P 1'
#
loop_
_entity.id
_entity.type
_entity.pdbx_description
1 polymer ?
#
loop_
_entity_poly.entity_id
_entity_poly.type
_entity_poly.pdbx_seq_one_letter_code
_entity_poly.pdbx_strand_id
1 'polypeptide(L)'
;MRGFETAPLTQVKRGLEKPTSQRNIVAGLLGRKEEHDLCRYLNFQAFDIFSHEIEIYTEIEKFSWLEKNNFSIPEIELVKNEKQIENIIQEAKEFMSSGNYLIDGLVFSFNNLKLHDELGETAHHPRYKMAFKFQGESKQTVLNSITWQISRMGLLHLWVKLGQLKYVERRFQE
;
A
#
# COMPACT_ATOMS: atom_id res chain seq x y z
N MET A 1 -15.15 -23.25 13.11
CA MET A 1 -14.28 -22.06 12.97
C MET A 1 -13.19 -22.13 14.02
N ARG A 2 -11.97 -22.55 13.67
CA ARG A 2 -10.81 -22.47 14.59
C ARG A 2 -10.32 -21.02 14.55
N GLY A 3 -10.17 -20.39 15.71
CA GLY A 3 -9.68 -19.01 15.79
C GLY A 3 -8.29 -18.90 15.18
N PHE A 4 -8.18 -18.25 14.03
CA PHE A 4 -6.89 -17.99 13.42
C PHE A 4 -6.19 -16.90 14.23
N GLU A 5 -5.06 -17.23 14.86
CA GLU A 5 -4.19 -16.23 15.46
C GLU A 5 -3.53 -15.38 14.37
N THR A 6 -3.55 -14.07 14.53
CA THR A 6 -2.90 -13.12 13.63
C THR A 6 -1.58 -12.64 14.23
N ALA A 7 -0.64 -12.20 13.38
CA ALA A 7 0.64 -11.67 13.83
C ALA A 7 0.53 -10.60 14.95
N PRO A 8 -0.41 -9.64 14.93
CA PRO A 8 -0.60 -8.71 16.04
C PRO A 8 -1.05 -9.36 17.34
N LEU A 9 -1.97 -10.33 17.28
CA LEU A 9 -2.45 -11.03 18.46
C LEU A 9 -1.34 -11.86 19.11
N THR A 10 -0.55 -12.57 18.31
CA THR A 10 0.59 -13.35 18.80
C THR A 10 1.68 -12.45 19.39
N GLN A 11 1.95 -11.28 18.79
CA GLN A 11 2.92 -10.30 19.33
C GLN A 11 2.49 -9.78 20.70
N VAL A 12 1.22 -9.37 20.87
CA VAL A 12 0.71 -8.87 22.16
C VAL A 12 0.75 -9.96 23.23
N LYS A 13 0.38 -11.21 22.89
CA LYS A 13 0.49 -12.35 23.82
C LYS A 13 1.93 -12.62 24.29
N ARG A 14 2.92 -12.29 23.46
CA ARG A 14 4.35 -12.42 23.77
C ARG A 14 4.93 -11.16 24.45
N GLY A 15 4.12 -10.17 24.80
CA GLY A 15 4.57 -8.94 25.46
C GLY A 15 5.29 -7.95 24.54
N LEU A 16 5.19 -8.11 23.23
CA LEU A 16 5.78 -7.20 22.24
C LEU A 16 4.89 -5.96 22.05
N GLU A 17 5.51 -4.82 21.70
CA GLU A 17 4.78 -3.58 21.40
C GLU A 17 3.73 -3.79 20.32
N LYS A 18 2.54 -3.21 20.54
CA LYS A 18 1.44 -3.29 19.58
C LYS A 18 1.75 -2.42 18.37
N PRO A 19 1.79 -3.00 17.15
CA PRO A 19 2.07 -2.23 15.94
C PRO A 19 0.94 -1.26 15.62
N THR A 20 1.30 -0.09 15.09
CA THR A 20 0.40 1.05 14.82
C THR A 20 -0.28 1.02 13.46
N SER A 21 0.23 0.24 12.49
CA SER A 21 -0.38 0.06 11.16
C SER A 21 0.04 -1.29 10.54
N GLN A 22 -0.71 -1.76 9.54
CA GLN A 22 -0.34 -3.00 8.82
C GLN A 22 1.01 -2.90 8.12
N ARG A 23 1.34 -1.75 7.54
CA ARG A 23 2.66 -1.49 6.96
C ARG A 23 3.78 -1.65 8.00
N ASN A 24 3.54 -1.16 9.21
CA ASN A 24 4.50 -1.25 10.31
C ASN A 24 4.63 -2.69 10.85
N ILE A 25 3.58 -3.51 10.75
CA ILE A 25 3.65 -4.93 11.12
C ILE A 25 4.69 -5.65 10.26
N VAL A 26 4.58 -5.56 8.93
CA VAL A 26 5.45 -6.32 8.01
C VAL A 26 6.90 -5.89 8.16
N ALA A 27 7.18 -4.58 8.13
CA ALA A 27 8.54 -4.07 8.29
C ALA A 27 9.13 -4.43 9.66
N GLY A 28 8.32 -4.36 10.72
CA GLY A 28 8.72 -4.74 12.07
C GLY A 28 9.04 -6.23 12.17
N LEU A 29 8.27 -7.12 11.53
CA LEU A 29 8.53 -8.56 11.53
C LEU A 29 9.82 -8.90 10.74
N LEU A 30 10.00 -8.31 9.56
CA LEU A 30 11.19 -8.56 8.73
C LEU A 30 12.49 -8.04 9.37
N GLY A 31 12.42 -6.97 10.17
CA GLY A 31 13.58 -6.36 10.82
C GLY A 31 14.02 -7.03 12.13
N ARG A 32 13.30 -8.02 12.64
CA ARG A 32 13.63 -8.68 13.92
C ARG A 32 14.75 -9.71 13.73
N LYS A 33 15.64 -9.77 14.72
CA LYS A 33 16.71 -10.79 14.83
C LYS A 33 16.26 -12.07 15.53
N GLU A 34 15.12 -12.01 16.22
CA GLU A 34 14.50 -13.10 16.98
C GLU A 34 13.04 -13.26 16.51
N GLU A 35 12.35 -14.32 16.94
CA GLU A 35 10.94 -14.61 16.57
C GLU A 35 10.63 -14.72 15.06
N HIS A 36 11.59 -15.24 14.28
CA HIS A 36 11.40 -15.50 12.85
C HIS A 36 10.19 -16.40 12.54
N ASP A 37 9.70 -17.18 13.52
CA ASP A 37 8.49 -17.99 13.37
C ASP A 37 7.24 -17.15 13.06
N LEU A 38 7.24 -15.86 13.39
CA LEU A 38 6.15 -14.93 13.07
C LEU A 38 6.12 -14.55 11.58
N CYS A 39 7.21 -14.76 10.83
CA CYS A 39 7.22 -14.55 9.38
C CYS A 39 6.25 -15.49 8.64
N ARG A 40 5.78 -16.58 9.27
CA ARG A 40 4.73 -17.47 8.72
C ARG A 40 3.40 -16.77 8.44
N TYR A 41 3.19 -15.58 9.01
CA TYR A 41 2.00 -14.76 8.78
C TYR A 41 2.19 -13.76 7.62
N LEU A 42 3.37 -13.71 7.00
CA LEU A 42 3.65 -12.84 5.87
C LEU A 42 3.34 -13.56 4.56
N ASN A 43 2.57 -12.90 3.72
CA ASN A 43 2.40 -13.28 2.33
C ASN A 43 3.13 -12.28 1.45
N PHE A 44 3.81 -12.76 0.42
CA PHE A 44 4.52 -11.95 -0.56
C PHE A 44 3.81 -12.05 -1.91
N GLN A 45 3.64 -10.92 -2.58
CA GLN A 45 3.13 -10.84 -3.94
C GLN A 45 4.17 -10.11 -4.80
N ALA A 46 4.69 -10.79 -5.82
CA ALA A 46 5.66 -10.24 -6.74
C ALA A 46 4.97 -9.35 -7.79
N PHE A 47 5.59 -8.23 -8.15
CA PHE A 47 4.98 -7.26 -9.07
C PHE A 47 5.93 -6.73 -10.16
N ASP A 48 7.20 -7.16 -10.15
CA ASP A 48 8.17 -6.73 -11.16
C ASP A 48 9.27 -7.78 -11.33
N ILE A 49 10.00 -7.67 -12.44
CA ILE A 49 11.16 -8.51 -12.78
C ILE A 49 12.27 -7.60 -13.29
N PHE A 50 13.47 -7.76 -12.74
CA PHE A 50 14.69 -7.15 -13.26
C PHE A 50 15.61 -8.25 -13.80
N SER A 51 15.66 -8.41 -15.12
CA SER A 51 16.57 -9.37 -15.77
C SER A 51 16.98 -8.87 -17.14
N HIS A 52 18.24 -9.08 -17.50
CA HIS A 52 18.77 -8.85 -18.85
C HIS A 52 18.71 -10.10 -19.73
N GLU A 53 18.35 -11.25 -19.14
CA GLU A 53 18.37 -12.56 -19.82
C GLU A 53 16.99 -12.99 -20.33
N ILE A 54 15.94 -12.25 -19.98
CA ILE A 54 14.56 -12.60 -20.28
C ILE A 54 13.99 -11.56 -21.23
N GLU A 55 13.55 -11.99 -22.41
CA GLU A 55 12.84 -11.13 -23.35
C GLU A 55 11.39 -10.96 -22.89
N ILE A 56 11.08 -9.77 -22.37
CA ILE A 56 9.75 -9.35 -21.98
C ILE A 56 9.48 -8.00 -22.63
N TYR A 57 8.32 -7.86 -23.26
CA TYR A 57 7.93 -6.66 -24.00
C TYR A 57 6.74 -5.95 -23.35
N THR A 58 5.99 -6.64 -22.48
CA THR A 58 4.83 -6.05 -21.79
C THR A 58 4.80 -6.29 -20.28
N GLU A 59 4.13 -5.41 -19.53
CA GLU A 59 3.88 -5.63 -18.09
C GLU A 59 3.08 -6.91 -17.86
N ILE A 60 2.08 -7.22 -18.69
CA ILE A 60 1.31 -8.47 -18.60
C ILE A 60 2.22 -9.70 -18.72
N GLU A 61 3.18 -9.69 -19.66
CA GLU A 61 4.15 -10.79 -19.79
C GLU A 61 5.03 -10.93 -18.54
N LYS A 62 5.38 -9.84 -17.84
CA LYS A 62 6.09 -9.93 -16.54
C LYS A 62 5.27 -10.72 -15.53
N PHE A 63 3.99 -10.38 -15.37
CA PHE A 63 3.12 -11.08 -14.42
C PHE A 63 2.92 -12.55 -14.81
N SER A 64 2.71 -12.84 -16.11
CA SER A 64 2.65 -14.22 -16.61
C SER A 64 3.93 -15.01 -16.33
N TRP A 65 5.09 -14.38 -16.45
CA TRP A 65 6.37 -15.00 -16.12
C TRP A 65 6.49 -15.28 -14.62
N LEU A 66 6.09 -14.33 -13.76
CA LEU A 66 6.08 -14.50 -12.30
C LEU A 66 5.21 -15.68 -11.87
N GLU A 67 3.98 -15.77 -12.38
CA GLU A 67 3.08 -16.89 -12.09
C GLU A 67 3.65 -18.23 -12.55
N LYS A 68 4.22 -18.28 -13.76
CA LYS A 68 4.87 -19.49 -14.29
C LYS A 68 6.03 -19.96 -13.41
N ASN A 69 6.67 -19.06 -12.67
CA ASN A 69 7.75 -19.35 -11.73
C ASN A 69 7.26 -19.50 -10.27
N ASN A 70 5.98 -19.76 -10.06
CA ASN A 70 5.34 -20.00 -8.75
C ASN A 70 5.38 -18.79 -7.78
N PHE A 71 5.54 -17.57 -8.29
CA PHE A 71 5.30 -16.39 -7.49
C PHE A 71 3.79 -16.10 -7.43
N SER A 72 3.28 -15.79 -6.24
CA SER A 72 1.97 -15.13 -6.13
C SER A 72 2.09 -13.71 -6.66
N ILE A 73 1.08 -13.24 -7.39
CA ILE A 73 1.03 -11.89 -7.97
C ILE A 73 -0.20 -11.13 -7.44
N PRO A 74 -0.17 -9.79 -7.43
CA PRO A 74 -1.39 -9.00 -7.22
C PRO A 74 -2.38 -9.19 -8.37
N GLU A 75 -3.63 -8.83 -8.09
CA GLU A 75 -4.66 -8.74 -9.13
C GLU A 75 -4.28 -7.66 -10.15
N ILE A 76 -4.36 -8.03 -11.43
CA ILE A 76 -3.98 -7.18 -12.56
C ILE A 76 -5.03 -7.27 -13.66
N GLU A 77 -5.29 -6.15 -14.34
CA GLU A 77 -6.19 -6.12 -15.48
C GLU A 77 -5.62 -5.25 -16.61
N LEU A 78 -5.74 -5.72 -17.86
CA LEU A 78 -5.40 -4.94 -19.04
C LEU A 78 -6.56 -4.01 -19.42
N VAL A 79 -6.38 -2.73 -19.12
CA VAL A 79 -7.36 -1.68 -19.41
C VAL A 79 -7.08 -1.02 -20.76
N LYS A 80 -8.09 -0.92 -21.63
CA LYS A 80 -7.96 -0.42 -23.02
C LYS A 80 -8.77 0.85 -23.29
N ASN A 81 -9.68 1.23 -22.41
CA ASN A 81 -10.54 2.41 -22.59
C ASN A 81 -10.94 3.01 -21.23
N GLU A 82 -11.44 4.24 -21.26
CA GLU A 82 -11.82 5.00 -20.06
C GLU A 82 -12.91 4.32 -19.23
N LYS A 83 -13.90 3.69 -19.88
CA LYS A 83 -14.97 2.98 -19.18
C LYS A 83 -14.43 1.84 -18.30
N GLN A 84 -13.42 1.11 -18.78
CA GLN A 84 -12.74 0.10 -17.98
C GLN A 84 -11.95 0.70 -16.81
N ILE A 85 -11.39 1.91 -16.95
CA ILE A 85 -10.75 2.64 -15.84
C ILE A 85 -11.76 2.95 -14.74
N GLU A 86 -12.96 3.41 -15.09
CA GLU A 86 -14.01 3.69 -14.11
C GLU A 86 -14.44 2.42 -13.35
N ASN A 87 -14.60 1.30 -14.07
CA ASN A 87 -14.95 0.02 -13.47
C ASN A 87 -13.88 -0.47 -12.49
N ILE A 88 -12.61 -0.50 -12.89
CA ILE A 88 -11.53 -1.01 -12.00
C ILE A 88 -11.37 -0.13 -10.75
N ILE A 89 -11.60 1.19 -10.88
CA ILE A 89 -11.60 2.11 -9.74
C ILE A 89 -12.73 1.76 -8.77
N GLN A 90 -13.92 1.39 -9.27
CA GLN A 90 -15.05 1.01 -8.44
C GLN A 90 -14.82 -0.34 -7.75
N GLU A 91 -14.35 -1.34 -8.49
CA GLU A 91 -13.99 -2.66 -7.94
C GLU A 91 -12.93 -2.56 -6.85
N ALA A 92 -11.90 -1.73 -7.07
CA ALA A 92 -10.86 -1.51 -6.08
C ALA A 92 -11.36 -0.80 -4.81
N LYS A 93 -12.37 0.07 -4.90
CA LYS A 93 -13.04 0.65 -3.70
C LYS A 93 -13.81 -0.40 -2.91
N GLU A 94 -14.46 -1.32 -3.60
CA GLU A 94 -15.19 -2.43 -2.98
C GLU A 94 -14.21 -3.42 -2.32
N PHE A 95 -13.10 -3.71 -3.00
CA PHE A 95 -12.00 -4.50 -2.44
C PHE A 95 -11.37 -3.82 -1.22
N MET A 96 -11.17 -2.50 -1.23
CA MET A 96 -10.65 -1.78 -0.06
C MET A 96 -11.54 -1.93 1.19
N SER A 97 -12.85 -2.15 0.99
CA SER A 97 -13.82 -2.29 2.09
C SER A 97 -14.01 -3.74 2.57
N SER A 98 -13.83 -4.72 1.68
CA SER A 98 -14.20 -6.14 1.93
C SER A 98 -13.08 -7.14 1.68
N GLY A 99 -11.95 -6.67 1.14
CA GLY A 99 -10.82 -7.47 0.73
C GLY A 99 -10.11 -8.15 1.90
N ASN A 100 -9.33 -9.17 1.56
CA ASN A 100 -8.55 -9.97 2.51
C ASN A 100 -7.23 -9.31 2.95
N TYR A 101 -6.85 -8.19 2.34
CA TYR A 101 -5.75 -7.32 2.76
C TYR A 101 -6.07 -5.85 2.45
N LEU A 102 -5.38 -4.93 3.12
CA LEU A 102 -5.59 -3.49 2.87
C LEU A 102 -4.77 -3.02 1.68
N ILE A 103 -5.43 -2.25 0.81
CA ILE A 103 -4.81 -1.44 -0.25
C ILE A 103 -5.11 0.04 0.01
N ASP A 104 -4.23 0.94 -0.43
CA ASP A 104 -4.42 2.39 -0.35
C ASP A 104 -4.67 3.05 -1.73
N GLY A 105 -4.76 2.24 -2.78
CA GLY A 105 -4.91 2.70 -4.14
C GLY A 105 -4.67 1.62 -5.20
N LEU A 106 -4.63 2.07 -6.45
CA LEU A 106 -4.27 1.31 -7.64
C LEU A 106 -2.93 1.79 -8.19
N VAL A 107 -2.29 0.97 -9.01
CA VAL A 107 -1.12 1.36 -9.80
C VAL A 107 -1.45 1.19 -11.27
N PHE A 108 -1.44 2.31 -12.01
CA PHE A 108 -1.57 2.29 -13.46
C PHE A 108 -0.18 2.30 -14.09
N SER A 109 0.02 1.45 -15.10
CA SER A 109 1.28 1.30 -15.82
C SER A 109 0.99 1.17 -17.31
N PHE A 110 1.80 1.79 -18.16
CA PHE A 110 1.70 1.49 -19.60
C PHE A 110 2.08 0.03 -19.84
N ASN A 111 1.24 -0.70 -20.57
CA ASN A 111 1.51 -2.12 -20.79
C ASN A 111 2.75 -2.37 -21.64
N ASN A 112 3.07 -1.50 -22.61
CA ASN A 112 4.23 -1.67 -23.48
C ASN A 112 5.51 -1.15 -22.79
N LEU A 113 6.49 -2.03 -22.57
CA LEU A 113 7.75 -1.68 -21.89
C LEU A 113 8.64 -0.75 -22.72
N LYS A 114 8.51 -0.74 -24.04
CA LYS A 114 9.22 0.24 -24.88
C LYS A 114 8.86 1.69 -24.49
N LEU A 115 7.61 1.92 -24.07
CA LEU A 115 7.19 3.23 -23.57
C LEU A 115 7.84 3.57 -22.22
N HIS A 116 8.27 2.57 -21.45
CA HIS A 116 8.96 2.81 -20.19
C HIS A 116 10.33 3.41 -20.45
N ASP A 117 11.06 2.87 -21.44
CA ASP A 117 12.35 3.37 -21.88
C ASP A 117 12.25 4.77 -22.51
N GLU A 118 11.23 4.97 -23.36
CA GLU A 118 11.00 6.25 -24.05
C GLU A 118 10.59 7.37 -23.07
N LEU A 119 9.74 7.06 -22.10
CA LEU A 119 9.29 8.05 -21.11
C LEU A 119 10.35 8.26 -20.02
N GLY A 120 11.08 7.22 -19.63
CA GLY A 120 12.09 7.27 -18.58
C GLY A 120 11.52 7.66 -17.21
N GLU A 121 12.37 8.28 -16.39
CA GLU A 121 12.06 8.66 -15.01
C GLU A 121 12.42 10.12 -14.70
N THR A 122 11.80 10.64 -13.64
CA THR A 122 12.23 11.87 -12.97
C THR A 122 13.26 11.53 -11.89
N ALA A 123 13.78 12.52 -11.17
CA ALA A 123 14.70 12.28 -10.05
C ALA A 123 14.13 11.35 -8.95
N HIS A 124 12.80 11.16 -8.90
CA HIS A 124 12.14 10.39 -7.83
C HIS A 124 11.07 9.39 -8.31
N HIS A 125 10.54 9.52 -9.52
CA HIS A 125 9.40 8.71 -9.99
C HIS A 125 9.47 8.38 -11.49
N PRO A 126 9.12 7.14 -11.90
CA PRO A 126 8.97 6.78 -13.31
C PRO A 126 7.80 7.54 -13.94
N ARG A 127 7.93 7.90 -15.23
CA ARG A 127 6.86 8.60 -15.96
C ARG A 127 5.80 7.66 -16.54
N TYR A 128 6.12 6.37 -16.62
CA TYR A 128 5.27 5.35 -17.22
C TYR A 128 4.37 4.60 -16.22
N LYS A 129 4.49 4.90 -14.92
CA LYS A 129 3.75 4.23 -13.84
C LYS A 129 3.28 5.27 -12.82
N MET A 130 2.03 5.17 -12.40
CA MET A 130 1.38 6.13 -11.51
C MET A 130 0.59 5.41 -10.42
N ALA A 131 0.81 5.80 -9.16
CA ALA A 131 -0.02 5.37 -8.04
C ALA A 131 -1.28 6.26 -7.94
N PHE A 132 -2.45 5.65 -8.15
CA PHE A 132 -3.74 6.29 -7.96
C PHE A 132 -4.27 5.98 -6.57
N LYS A 133 -4.19 6.95 -5.66
CA LYS A 133 -4.67 6.80 -4.28
C LYS A 133 -6.11 7.26 -4.14
N PHE A 134 -6.91 6.49 -3.40
CA PHE A 134 -8.25 6.91 -3.04
C PHE A 134 -8.16 8.08 -2.05
N GLN A 135 -9.06 9.06 -2.19
CA GLN A 135 -9.17 10.09 -1.17
C GLN A 135 -9.62 9.46 0.14
N GLY A 136 -8.79 9.59 1.17
CA GLY A 136 -9.14 9.14 2.51
C GLY A 136 -10.31 9.94 3.08
N GLU A 137 -10.99 9.36 4.06
CA GLU A 137 -12.02 10.08 4.80
C GLU A 137 -11.41 11.29 5.52
N SER A 138 -11.92 12.47 5.22
CA SER A 138 -11.57 13.68 5.96
C SER A 138 -12.41 13.77 7.23
N LYS A 139 -11.79 14.09 8.36
CA LYS A 139 -12.47 14.33 9.63
C LYS A 139 -12.17 15.73 10.15
N GLN A 140 -13.19 16.36 10.72
CA GLN A 140 -13.03 17.64 11.42
C GLN A 140 -12.41 17.40 12.80
N THR A 141 -11.50 18.30 13.20
CA THR A 141 -10.90 18.31 14.53
C THR A 141 -10.65 19.74 14.97
N VAL A 142 -10.37 19.91 16.27
CA VAL A 142 -10.06 21.21 16.87
C VAL A 142 -8.56 21.49 16.73
N LEU A 143 -8.22 22.68 16.25
CA LEU A 143 -6.85 23.20 16.31
C LEU A 143 -6.54 23.60 17.76
N ASN A 144 -5.63 22.88 18.42
CA ASN A 144 -5.30 23.17 19.82
C ASN A 144 -4.19 24.22 19.94
N SER A 145 -3.12 24.10 19.15
CA SER A 145 -2.03 25.07 19.17
C SER A 145 -1.18 25.00 17.90
N ILE A 146 -0.49 26.10 17.61
CA ILE A 146 0.53 26.20 16.57
C ILE A 146 1.86 26.54 17.24
N THR A 147 2.92 25.85 16.86
CA THR A 147 4.28 26.09 17.38
C THR A 147 5.26 26.19 16.22
N TRP A 148 6.21 27.10 16.34
CA TRP A 148 7.27 27.28 15.36
C TRP A 148 8.49 26.45 15.74
N GLN A 149 9.05 25.73 14.78
CA GLN A 149 10.34 25.04 14.94
C GLN A 149 11.33 25.51 13.88
N ILE A 150 12.55 25.77 14.29
CA ILE A 150 13.64 26.13 13.39
C ILE A 150 14.36 24.84 12.99
N SER A 151 14.46 24.55 11.69
CA SER A 151 15.21 23.41 11.19
C SER A 151 16.71 23.64 11.33
N ARG A 152 17.50 22.57 11.18
CA ARG A 152 18.97 22.66 11.17
C ARG A 152 19.52 23.60 10.08
N MET A 153 18.73 23.88 9.05
CA MET A 153 19.07 24.80 7.96
C MET A 153 18.54 26.23 8.19
N GLY A 154 17.98 26.54 9.38
CA GLY A 154 17.45 27.86 9.70
C GLY A 154 16.04 28.15 9.14
N LEU A 155 15.38 27.15 8.55
CA LEU A 155 14.02 27.31 8.01
C LEU A 155 12.99 27.20 9.13
N LEU A 156 11.95 28.04 9.08
CA LEU A 156 10.88 28.06 10.07
C LEU A 156 9.74 27.12 9.63
N HIS A 157 9.45 26.09 10.44
CA HIS A 157 8.40 25.11 10.20
C HIS A 157 7.27 25.26 11.21
N LEU A 158 6.03 25.17 10.72
CA LEU A 158 4.82 25.18 11.53
C LEU A 158 4.47 23.77 11.97
N TRP A 159 4.43 23.56 13.29
CA TRP A 159 3.91 22.35 13.89
C TRP A 159 2.52 22.62 14.45
N VAL A 160 1.56 21.84 13.98
CA VAL A 160 0.15 21.98 14.35
C VAL A 160 -0.23 20.87 15.30
N LYS A 161 -0.67 21.23 16.51
CA LYS A 161 -1.23 20.29 17.47
C LYS A 161 -2.76 20.26 17.30
N LEU A 162 -3.28 19.11 16.90
CA LEU A 162 -4.71 18.88 16.74
C LEU A 162 -5.30 18.19 17.97
N GLY A 163 -6.60 18.38 18.20
CA GLY A 163 -7.39 17.63 19.17
C GLY A 163 -7.55 16.16 18.76
N GLN A 164 -7.80 15.30 19.74
CA GLN A 164 -8.13 13.90 19.46
C GLN A 164 -9.42 13.83 18.63
N LEU A 165 -9.38 13.03 17.56
CA LEU A 165 -10.55 12.70 16.77
C LEU A 165 -11.49 11.85 17.63
N LYS A 166 -12.64 12.40 18.01
CA LYS A 166 -13.73 11.60 18.60
C LYS A 166 -14.43 10.86 17.46
N TYR A 167 -14.51 9.53 17.54
CA TYR A 167 -15.42 8.77 16.68
C TYR A 167 -16.85 9.11 17.09
N VAL A 168 -17.61 9.76 16.23
CA VAL A 168 -19.06 9.85 16.40
C VAL A 168 -19.62 8.52 15.93
N GLU A 169 -20.06 7.67 16.86
CA GLU A 169 -20.90 6.51 16.52
C GLU A 169 -22.09 7.04 15.71
N ARG A 170 -22.20 6.65 14.43
CA ARG A 170 -23.44 6.84 13.69
C ARG A 170 -24.49 5.98 14.38
N ARG A 171 -25.34 6.61 15.19
CA ARG A 171 -26.65 6.05 15.51
C ARG A 171 -27.40 5.93 14.19
N PHE A 172 -27.48 4.73 13.65
CA PHE A 172 -28.55 4.38 12.72
C PHE A 172 -29.86 4.60 13.49
N GLN A 173 -30.62 5.63 13.11
CA GLN A 173 -32.03 5.71 13.43
C GLN A 173 -32.78 5.19 12.21
N GLU A 174 -33.72 4.29 12.50
CA GLU A 174 -34.56 3.49 11.60
C GLU A 174 -35.37 4.31 10.59
#